data_AF-A0A0F8ZD64-F1
#
_entry.id   AF-A0A0F8ZD64-F1
#
_cell.length_a   1.000
_cell.length_b   1.000
_cell.length_c   1.000
_cell.angle_alpha   90.00
_cell.angle_beta   90.00
_cell.angle_gamma   90.00
#
_symmetry.space_group_name_H-M   'P 1'
#
loop_
_entity.id
_entity.type
_entity.pdbx_description
1 polymer ?
#
loop_
_entity_poly.entity_id
_entity_poly.type
_entity_poly.pdbx_seq_one_letter_code
_entity_poly.pdbx_strand_id
1 'polypeptide(L)'
;YLENANNTAAEADDETSSTDATHLVRTDEMVFLRPEDAGLTVPAPAEGEEEAPQFVVMTGARPTLHSQAEHGRLEVDTTVNGIAVKSVFTLLKERAQEKTLEEYAEICGPDVSVHDIEELAYELTNHGKKAAAELYRGPVQHTNGYHSARAIITLNVLLGNVDHKSGLAAGGGHWHEDGSKDGQPYPLKKLHPGKLTPFGINLTREGWTYAESSTLFEGFPAKRPWYPFTGNVYQEVIPAAGDGYPYPIKALFLHKGTPALSCPGAVPQGDILRDTSKIPLFFTDDVVIGDTAMFADYVFPDLTYLERWGTPHTPPSTLTNVSKMRQPVAAPIPEEVEVDGELMPISLEAILIALGKKLGLPGFGQGGFGEGGAFNRPEDYFLHLAANLAFGDEVDGSQKLPAAGAEEMEIF
;
A
#
# COMPACT_ATOMS: atom_id res chain seq x y z
N TYR A 1 -19.73 -10.53 -17.52
CA TYR A 1 -18.69 -10.36 -16.47
C TYR A 1 -17.73 -11.55 -16.32
N LEU A 2 -18.03 -12.59 -15.51
CA LEU A 2 -17.03 -13.61 -15.12
C LEU A 2 -16.47 -14.44 -16.29
N GLU A 3 -17.24 -14.58 -17.38
CA GLU A 3 -16.81 -15.31 -18.57
C GLU A 3 -15.82 -14.52 -19.43
N ASN A 4 -15.69 -13.21 -19.24
CA ASN A 4 -14.87 -12.34 -20.08
C ASN A 4 -13.40 -12.65 -19.86
N ALA A 5 -12.73 -13.13 -20.91
CA ALA A 5 -11.37 -13.64 -20.81
C ALA A 5 -10.30 -12.53 -20.77
N ASN A 6 -10.67 -11.30 -21.12
CA ASN A 6 -9.80 -10.12 -21.09
C ASN A 6 -10.64 -8.82 -21.07
N ASN A 7 -9.96 -7.68 -20.95
CA ASN A 7 -10.62 -6.37 -20.87
C ASN A 7 -11.30 -5.93 -22.17
N THR A 8 -10.81 -6.35 -23.34
CA THR A 8 -11.49 -6.08 -24.62
C THR A 8 -12.84 -6.81 -24.70
N ALA A 9 -12.89 -8.06 -24.25
CA ALA A 9 -14.14 -8.81 -24.14
C ALA A 9 -15.07 -8.21 -23.08
N ALA A 10 -14.53 -7.72 -21.96
CA ALA A 10 -15.30 -7.01 -20.96
C ALA A 10 -15.96 -5.74 -21.55
N GLU A 11 -15.21 -4.93 -22.27
CA GLU A 11 -15.72 -3.72 -22.92
C GLU A 11 -16.83 -4.04 -23.94
N ALA A 12 -16.64 -5.11 -24.73
CA ALA A 12 -17.66 -5.57 -25.68
C ALA A 12 -18.99 -5.98 -25.01
N ASP A 13 -18.91 -6.41 -23.75
CA ASP A 13 -20.03 -6.84 -22.91
C ASP A 13 -20.61 -5.73 -22.00
N ASP A 14 -20.18 -4.48 -22.19
CA ASP A 14 -20.54 -3.34 -21.30
C ASP A 14 -20.11 -3.59 -19.83
N GLU A 15 -18.96 -4.24 -19.66
CA GLU A 15 -18.27 -4.45 -18.38
C GLU A 15 -17.03 -3.56 -18.27
N THR A 16 -16.77 -3.07 -17.07
CA THR A 16 -15.64 -2.19 -16.74
C THR A 16 -14.32 -2.94 -16.57
N SER A 17 -14.37 -4.25 -16.31
CA SER A 17 -13.20 -5.08 -16.02
C SER A 17 -13.46 -6.56 -16.34
N SER A 18 -12.39 -7.36 -16.32
CA SER A 18 -12.42 -8.82 -16.41
C SER A 18 -11.79 -9.47 -15.17
N THR A 19 -11.90 -10.79 -15.06
CA THR A 19 -11.36 -11.58 -13.93
C THR A 19 -10.62 -12.81 -14.43
N ASP A 20 -9.85 -13.44 -13.57
CA ASP A 20 -9.18 -14.72 -13.86
C ASP A 20 -10.11 -15.93 -13.73
N ALA A 21 -11.42 -15.76 -13.54
CA ALA A 21 -12.37 -16.85 -13.27
C ALA A 21 -12.34 -17.99 -14.29
N THR A 22 -12.02 -17.69 -15.56
CA THR A 22 -11.95 -18.67 -16.66
C THR A 22 -10.54 -19.22 -16.92
N HIS A 23 -9.51 -18.66 -16.26
CA HIS A 23 -8.13 -19.10 -16.43
C HIS A 23 -7.95 -20.53 -15.92
N LEU A 24 -7.13 -21.31 -16.62
CA LEU A 24 -6.86 -22.70 -16.27
C LEU A 24 -5.70 -22.81 -15.29
N VAL A 25 -5.90 -23.66 -14.29
CA VAL A 25 -4.92 -24.04 -13.26
C VAL A 25 -4.63 -25.53 -13.45
N ARG A 26 -3.36 -25.89 -13.51
CA ARG A 26 -2.95 -27.31 -13.47
C ARG A 26 -3.04 -27.81 -12.03
N THR A 27 -3.72 -28.93 -11.84
CA THR A 27 -4.12 -29.42 -10.52
C THR A 27 -3.05 -30.21 -9.77
N ASP A 28 -1.98 -30.59 -10.45
CA ASP A 28 -0.82 -31.29 -9.89
C ASP A 28 0.16 -30.36 -9.17
N GLU A 29 0.36 -29.15 -9.70
CA GLU A 29 1.24 -28.13 -9.11
C GLU A 29 0.48 -26.94 -8.49
N MET A 30 -0.83 -26.82 -8.75
CA MET A 30 -1.67 -25.70 -8.29
C MET A 30 -1.14 -24.32 -8.73
N VAL A 31 -0.66 -24.25 -9.98
CA VAL A 31 -0.24 -23.03 -10.67
C VAL A 31 -1.06 -22.83 -11.94
N PHE A 32 -1.10 -21.61 -12.48
CA PHE A 32 -1.72 -21.39 -13.78
C PHE A 32 -1.08 -22.27 -14.86
N LEU A 33 -1.92 -22.85 -15.71
CA LEU A 33 -1.47 -23.60 -16.88
C LEU A 33 -0.76 -22.65 -17.83
N ARG A 34 0.48 -22.99 -18.21
CA ARG A 34 1.24 -22.15 -19.13
C ARG A 34 0.80 -22.38 -20.58
N PRO A 35 0.88 -21.36 -21.45
CA PRO A 35 0.59 -21.51 -22.87
C PRO A 35 1.31 -22.68 -23.54
N GLU A 36 2.61 -22.86 -23.26
CA GLU A 36 3.42 -23.93 -23.83
C GLU A 36 2.93 -25.33 -23.44
N ASP A 37 2.47 -25.51 -22.21
CA ASP A 37 1.90 -26.77 -21.72
C ASP A 37 0.59 -27.09 -22.46
N ALA A 38 -0.17 -26.05 -22.84
CA ALA A 38 -1.36 -26.17 -23.66
C ALA A 38 -1.06 -26.29 -25.16
N GLY A 39 0.20 -26.28 -25.59
CA GLY A 39 0.59 -26.32 -27.01
C GLY A 39 0.25 -25.03 -27.76
N LEU A 40 0.16 -23.92 -27.05
CA LEU A 40 -0.14 -22.59 -27.60
C LEU A 40 1.13 -21.77 -27.74
N THR A 41 1.20 -20.99 -28.83
CA THR A 41 2.30 -20.06 -29.07
C THR A 41 1.88 -18.66 -28.62
N VAL A 42 2.67 -18.06 -27.74
CA VAL A 42 2.49 -16.66 -27.32
C VAL A 42 3.00 -15.72 -28.43
N PRO A 43 2.19 -14.78 -28.92
CA PRO A 43 2.66 -13.75 -29.85
C PRO A 43 3.72 -12.87 -29.18
N ALA A 44 4.71 -12.41 -29.96
CA ALA A 44 5.65 -11.41 -29.48
C ALA A 44 4.91 -10.09 -29.16
N PRO A 45 5.32 -9.35 -28.11
CA PRO A 45 4.75 -8.04 -27.83
C PRO A 45 5.02 -7.07 -28.98
N ALA A 46 4.17 -6.04 -29.12
CA ALA A 46 4.40 -5.00 -30.11
C ALA A 46 5.67 -4.20 -29.77
N GLU A 47 6.25 -3.54 -30.77
CA GLU A 47 7.46 -2.75 -30.58
C GLU A 47 7.21 -1.61 -29.58
N GLY A 48 7.93 -1.62 -28.45
CA GLY A 48 7.78 -0.63 -27.37
C GLY A 48 6.81 -1.05 -26.26
N GLU A 49 6.15 -2.20 -26.36
CA GLU A 49 5.32 -2.76 -25.28
C GLU A 49 6.09 -3.77 -24.43
N GLU A 50 5.81 -3.79 -23.13
CA GLU A 50 6.35 -4.81 -22.22
C GLU A 50 5.64 -6.16 -22.43
N GLU A 51 6.37 -7.25 -22.19
CA GLU A 51 5.82 -8.61 -22.29
C GLU A 51 4.80 -8.84 -21.16
N ALA A 52 3.52 -8.90 -21.51
CA ALA A 52 2.45 -9.19 -20.56
C ALA A 52 2.25 -10.71 -20.39
N PRO A 53 2.06 -11.21 -19.15
CA PRO A 53 1.83 -12.63 -18.91
C PRO A 53 0.59 -13.12 -19.65
N GLN A 54 0.71 -14.28 -20.31
CA GLN A 54 -0.38 -14.91 -21.04
C GLN A 54 -0.92 -16.11 -20.29
N PHE A 55 -2.24 -16.14 -20.09
CA PHE A 55 -2.96 -17.24 -19.48
C PHE A 55 -3.76 -18.04 -20.51
N VAL A 56 -4.11 -19.27 -20.13
CA VAL A 56 -4.91 -20.19 -20.95
C VAL A 56 -6.32 -20.24 -20.42
N VAL A 57 -7.31 -20.16 -21.31
CA VAL A 57 -8.74 -20.36 -21.03
C VAL A 57 -9.29 -21.47 -21.92
N MET A 58 -10.50 -21.94 -21.64
CA MET A 58 -11.21 -22.91 -22.48
C MET A 58 -12.32 -22.22 -23.28
N THR A 59 -12.20 -22.18 -24.62
CA THR A 59 -13.26 -21.71 -25.53
C THR A 59 -13.99 -22.93 -26.12
N GLY A 60 -15.17 -23.24 -25.59
CA GLY A 60 -15.88 -24.48 -25.89
C GLY A 60 -15.10 -25.72 -25.41
N ALA A 61 -14.43 -26.42 -26.32
CA ALA A 61 -13.59 -27.59 -26.02
C ALA A 61 -12.11 -27.38 -26.39
N ARG A 62 -11.71 -26.15 -26.73
CA ARG A 62 -10.34 -25.84 -27.17
C ARG A 62 -9.64 -24.93 -26.17
N PRO A 63 -8.40 -25.25 -25.75
CA PRO A 63 -7.59 -24.29 -25.02
C PRO A 63 -7.26 -23.10 -25.93
N THR A 64 -7.25 -21.90 -25.40
CA THR A 64 -6.98 -20.65 -26.14
C THR A 64 -6.27 -19.68 -25.23
N LEU A 65 -5.47 -18.77 -25.78
CA LEU A 65 -4.90 -17.66 -25.01
C LEU A 65 -6.03 -16.75 -24.55
N HIS A 66 -6.02 -16.34 -23.28
CA HIS A 66 -7.04 -15.45 -22.70
C HIS A 66 -7.19 -14.14 -23.50
N SER A 67 -6.08 -13.60 -24.01
CA SER A 67 -6.00 -12.38 -24.84
C SER A 67 -6.61 -12.52 -26.23
N GLN A 68 -6.85 -13.74 -26.70
CA GLN A 68 -7.41 -14.06 -28.01
C GLN A 68 -8.83 -14.66 -27.91
N ALA A 69 -9.38 -14.75 -26.71
CA ALA A 69 -10.72 -15.26 -26.45
C ALA A 69 -11.66 -14.10 -26.08
N GLU A 70 -12.89 -14.13 -26.58
CA GLU A 70 -13.95 -13.26 -26.06
C GLU A 70 -14.39 -13.81 -24.69
N HIS A 71 -14.91 -15.05 -24.67
CA HIS A 71 -15.38 -15.70 -23.44
C HIS A 71 -14.68 -17.03 -23.18
N GLY A 72 -14.33 -17.27 -21.92
CA GLY A 72 -13.88 -18.56 -21.41
C GLY A 72 -14.99 -19.29 -20.67
N ARG A 73 -14.86 -20.61 -20.53
CA ARG A 73 -15.78 -21.41 -19.72
C ARG A 73 -15.50 -21.26 -18.23
N LEU A 74 -16.55 -21.00 -17.45
CA LEU A 74 -16.48 -20.97 -15.99
C LEU A 74 -16.26 -22.34 -15.38
N GLU A 75 -16.99 -23.37 -15.81
CA GLU A 75 -16.85 -24.72 -15.27
C GLU A 75 -16.02 -25.60 -16.22
N VAL A 76 -14.80 -25.90 -15.78
CA VAL A 76 -13.80 -26.72 -16.47
C VAL A 76 -13.16 -27.65 -15.46
N ASP A 77 -13.25 -28.94 -15.72
CA ASP A 77 -12.51 -30.02 -15.07
C ASP A 77 -12.21 -31.06 -16.15
N THR A 78 -10.99 -31.05 -16.69
CA THR A 78 -10.63 -31.84 -17.88
C THR A 78 -9.12 -32.05 -17.98
N THR A 79 -8.67 -32.65 -19.07
CA THR A 79 -7.26 -32.79 -19.42
C THR A 79 -6.92 -31.96 -20.65
N VAL A 80 -5.82 -31.21 -20.58
CA VAL A 80 -5.20 -30.52 -21.73
C VAL A 80 -3.80 -31.09 -21.93
N ASN A 81 -3.51 -31.66 -23.10
CA ASN A 81 -2.22 -32.29 -23.43
C ASN A 81 -1.69 -33.27 -22.36
N GLY A 82 -2.59 -34.03 -21.72
CA GLY A 82 -2.24 -34.97 -20.65
C GLY A 82 -2.16 -34.37 -19.24
N ILE A 83 -2.30 -33.05 -19.08
CA ILE A 83 -2.27 -32.35 -17.80
C ILE A 83 -3.71 -32.15 -17.30
N ALA A 84 -4.00 -32.57 -16.07
CA ALA A 84 -5.30 -32.35 -15.44
C ALA A 84 -5.45 -30.88 -15.02
N VAL A 85 -6.50 -30.22 -15.51
CA VAL A 85 -6.72 -28.79 -15.34
C VAL A 85 -8.14 -28.49 -14.87
N LYS A 86 -8.25 -27.44 -14.06
CA LYS A 86 -9.53 -26.83 -13.67
C LYS A 86 -9.50 -25.34 -13.95
N SER A 87 -10.65 -24.73 -14.19
CA SER A 87 -10.74 -23.26 -14.17
C SER A 87 -10.65 -22.72 -12.74
N VAL A 88 -10.21 -21.47 -12.57
CA VAL A 88 -10.22 -20.78 -11.27
C VAL A 88 -11.62 -20.79 -10.65
N PHE A 89 -12.67 -20.55 -11.42
CA PHE A 89 -14.04 -20.57 -10.91
C PHE A 89 -14.45 -21.95 -10.38
N THR A 90 -14.05 -23.05 -11.05
CA THR A 90 -14.33 -24.41 -10.56
C THR A 90 -13.65 -24.63 -9.21
N LEU A 91 -12.38 -24.23 -9.06
CA LEU A 91 -11.65 -24.34 -7.81
C LEU A 91 -12.28 -23.48 -6.69
N LEU A 92 -12.72 -22.27 -7.01
CA LEU A 92 -13.42 -21.40 -6.06
C LEU A 92 -14.75 -22.01 -5.61
N LYS A 93 -15.54 -22.54 -6.55
CA LYS A 93 -16.82 -23.22 -6.28
C LYS A 93 -16.62 -24.43 -5.38
N GLU A 94 -15.66 -25.30 -5.70
CA GLU A 94 -15.33 -26.47 -4.88
C GLU A 94 -14.91 -26.07 -3.47
N ARG A 95 -14.09 -25.02 -3.33
CA ARG A 95 -13.68 -24.50 -2.02
C ARG A 95 -14.84 -23.91 -1.22
N ALA A 96 -15.80 -23.25 -1.87
CA ALA A 96 -16.99 -22.70 -1.21
C ALA A 96 -18.01 -23.80 -0.85
N GLN A 97 -17.98 -24.95 -1.53
CA GLN A 97 -18.88 -26.08 -1.32
C GLN A 97 -18.25 -27.21 -0.50
N GLU A 98 -17.06 -27.00 0.07
CA GLU A 98 -16.37 -28.03 0.85
C GLU A 98 -17.06 -28.35 2.19
N LYS A 99 -17.96 -27.48 2.62
CA LYS A 99 -18.75 -27.56 3.85
C LYS A 99 -20.22 -27.31 3.56
N THR A 100 -21.09 -27.89 4.37
CA THR A 100 -22.51 -27.59 4.33
C THR A 100 -22.80 -26.22 4.97
N LEU A 101 -23.98 -25.66 4.70
CA LEU A 101 -24.39 -24.40 5.32
C LEU A 101 -24.49 -24.53 6.85
N GLU A 102 -24.87 -25.70 7.35
CA GLU A 102 -24.91 -25.99 8.79
C GLU A 102 -23.52 -25.90 9.42
N GLU A 103 -22.50 -26.47 8.76
CA GLU A 103 -21.12 -26.38 9.23
C GLU A 103 -20.60 -24.95 9.19
N TYR A 104 -20.93 -24.18 8.16
CA TYR A 104 -20.55 -22.76 8.10
C TYR A 104 -21.26 -21.92 9.17
N ALA A 105 -22.55 -22.16 9.43
CA ALA A 105 -23.29 -21.50 10.50
C ALA A 105 -22.64 -21.80 11.87
N GLU A 106 -22.27 -23.06 12.13
CA GLU A 106 -21.56 -23.45 13.35
C GLU A 106 -20.21 -22.72 13.50
N ILE A 107 -19.44 -22.58 12.41
CA ILE A 107 -18.16 -21.84 12.40
C ILE A 107 -18.36 -20.35 12.70
N CYS A 108 -19.40 -19.74 12.14
CA CYS A 108 -19.70 -18.31 12.35
C CYS A 108 -20.14 -17.99 13.78
N GLY A 109 -20.66 -18.98 14.51
CA GLY A 109 -21.01 -18.89 15.92
C GLY A 109 -22.51 -19.07 16.18
N PRO A 110 -22.90 -19.10 17.46
CA PRO A 110 -24.25 -19.51 17.88
C PRO A 110 -25.37 -18.57 17.43
N ASP A 111 -25.02 -17.34 17.03
CA ASP A 111 -25.97 -16.30 16.60
C ASP A 111 -26.20 -16.28 15.08
N VAL A 112 -25.58 -17.19 14.32
CA VAL A 112 -25.74 -17.31 12.87
C VAL A 112 -26.40 -18.63 12.53
N SER A 113 -27.57 -18.57 11.88
CA SER A 113 -28.30 -19.74 11.39
C SER A 113 -28.11 -19.94 9.88
N VAL A 114 -28.48 -21.12 9.38
CA VAL A 114 -28.53 -21.37 7.92
C VAL A 114 -29.44 -20.37 7.22
N HIS A 115 -30.57 -20.01 7.86
CA HIS A 115 -31.51 -19.04 7.30
C HIS A 115 -30.87 -17.66 7.11
N ASP A 116 -30.07 -17.18 8.07
CA ASP A 116 -29.39 -15.89 7.97
C ASP A 116 -28.41 -15.86 6.79
N ILE A 117 -27.69 -16.98 6.57
CA ILE A 117 -26.76 -17.12 5.45
C ILE A 117 -27.52 -17.09 4.12
N GLU A 118 -28.59 -17.86 3.99
CA GLU A 118 -29.41 -17.93 2.78
C GLU A 118 -30.11 -16.61 2.47
N GLU A 119 -30.72 -15.97 3.49
CA GLU A 119 -31.43 -14.70 3.35
C GLU A 119 -30.45 -13.60 2.91
N LEU A 120 -29.29 -13.48 3.56
CA LEU A 120 -28.28 -12.49 3.19
C LEU A 120 -27.75 -12.72 1.77
N ALA A 121 -27.47 -13.97 1.39
CA ALA A 121 -27.02 -14.29 0.05
C ALA A 121 -28.10 -13.95 -1.01
N TYR A 122 -29.36 -14.26 -0.72
CA TYR A 122 -30.48 -13.96 -1.59
C TYR A 122 -30.69 -12.44 -1.76
N GLU A 123 -30.73 -11.68 -0.67
CA GLU A 123 -30.87 -10.23 -0.70
C GLU A 123 -29.71 -9.58 -1.47
N LEU A 124 -28.47 -9.93 -1.13
CA LEU A 124 -27.27 -9.39 -1.78
C LEU A 124 -27.29 -9.62 -3.30
N THR A 125 -27.59 -10.83 -3.74
CA THR A 125 -27.54 -11.21 -5.16
C THR A 125 -28.73 -10.67 -5.97
N ASN A 126 -29.90 -10.48 -5.35
CA ASN A 126 -31.08 -9.90 -6.02
C ASN A 126 -30.87 -8.46 -6.50
N HIS A 127 -29.94 -7.73 -5.89
CA HIS A 127 -29.59 -6.37 -6.30
C HIS A 127 -28.50 -6.32 -7.39
N GLY A 128 -27.87 -7.46 -7.72
CA GLY A 128 -26.84 -7.58 -8.74
C GLY A 128 -25.74 -6.53 -8.57
N LYS A 129 -25.37 -5.85 -9.66
CA LYS A 129 -24.33 -4.80 -9.68
C LYS A 129 -24.63 -3.55 -8.84
N LYS A 130 -25.82 -3.46 -8.21
CA LYS A 130 -26.22 -2.34 -7.35
C LYS A 130 -25.98 -2.61 -5.85
N ALA A 131 -25.55 -3.81 -5.51
CA ALA A 131 -25.10 -4.14 -4.15
C ALA A 131 -23.57 -4.17 -4.10
N ALA A 132 -23.01 -3.91 -2.92
CA ALA A 132 -21.58 -4.04 -2.64
C ALA A 132 -21.36 -4.52 -1.21
N ALA A 133 -20.26 -5.25 -1.01
CA ALA A 133 -19.79 -5.67 0.30
C ALA A 133 -18.51 -4.91 0.64
N GLU A 134 -18.59 -3.96 1.57
CA GLU A 134 -17.44 -3.14 1.97
C GLU A 134 -16.79 -3.70 3.25
N LEU A 135 -15.47 -3.58 3.34
CA LEU A 135 -14.70 -3.99 4.49
C LEU A 135 -13.75 -2.89 4.93
N TYR A 136 -13.57 -2.76 6.24
CA TYR A 136 -12.49 -1.95 6.77
C TYR A 136 -11.82 -2.70 7.91
N ARG A 137 -11.34 -1.97 8.92
CA ARG A 137 -10.55 -2.52 10.03
C ARG A 137 -11.18 -3.72 10.74
N GLY A 138 -12.50 -3.75 10.94
CA GLY A 138 -13.17 -4.82 11.70
C GLY A 138 -12.80 -6.23 11.22
N PRO A 139 -13.21 -6.65 10.00
CA PRO A 139 -12.91 -8.00 9.49
C PRO A 139 -11.42 -8.31 9.28
N VAL A 140 -10.55 -7.29 9.21
CA VAL A 140 -9.14 -7.46 8.81
C VAL A 140 -8.12 -7.26 9.94
N GLN A 141 -8.53 -6.74 11.10
CA GLN A 141 -7.68 -6.62 12.28
C GLN A 141 -7.59 -7.91 13.11
N HIS A 142 -7.49 -9.04 12.41
CA HIS A 142 -7.35 -10.38 12.96
C HIS A 142 -6.20 -11.11 12.28
N THR A 143 -5.69 -12.18 12.90
CA THR A 143 -4.56 -12.96 12.36
C THR A 143 -4.82 -13.50 10.95
N ASN A 144 -6.06 -13.82 10.63
CA ASN A 144 -6.51 -14.28 9.32
C ASN A 144 -7.16 -13.17 8.47
N GLY A 145 -7.02 -11.91 8.85
CA GLY A 145 -7.73 -10.77 8.25
C GLY A 145 -7.50 -10.59 6.76
N TYR A 146 -6.34 -11.00 6.25
CA TYR A 146 -6.07 -11.05 4.80
C TYR A 146 -7.03 -11.99 4.05
N HIS A 147 -7.32 -13.17 4.62
CA HIS A 147 -8.26 -14.12 4.02
C HIS A 147 -9.70 -13.63 4.12
N SER A 148 -10.07 -13.01 5.23
CA SER A 148 -11.38 -12.36 5.40
C SER A 148 -11.60 -11.26 4.36
N ALA A 149 -10.59 -10.39 4.16
CA ALA A 149 -10.65 -9.32 3.15
C ALA A 149 -10.85 -9.90 1.74
N ARG A 150 -10.07 -10.93 1.39
CA ARG A 150 -10.19 -11.61 0.11
C ARG A 150 -11.57 -12.21 -0.10
N ALA A 151 -12.13 -12.88 0.89
CA ALA A 151 -13.47 -13.47 0.78
C ALA A 151 -14.55 -12.40 0.51
N ILE A 152 -14.51 -11.26 1.22
CA ILE A 152 -15.46 -10.16 1.01
C ILE A 152 -15.28 -9.50 -0.37
N ILE A 153 -14.04 -9.25 -0.79
CA ILE A 153 -13.76 -8.71 -2.14
C ILE A 153 -14.26 -9.68 -3.21
N THR A 154 -14.06 -10.99 -3.04
CA THR A 154 -14.57 -12.01 -3.96
C THR A 154 -16.10 -11.93 -4.13
N LEU A 155 -16.87 -11.57 -3.10
CA LEU A 155 -18.33 -11.36 -3.26
C LEU A 155 -18.64 -10.25 -4.27
N ASN A 156 -17.93 -9.12 -4.21
CA ASN A 156 -18.09 -8.03 -5.17
C ASN A 156 -17.73 -8.45 -6.60
N VAL A 157 -16.64 -9.20 -6.74
CA VAL A 157 -16.22 -9.77 -8.02
C VAL A 157 -17.29 -10.74 -8.56
N LEU A 158 -17.87 -11.61 -7.72
CA LEU A 158 -18.96 -12.51 -8.14
C LEU A 158 -20.23 -11.76 -8.56
N LEU A 159 -20.53 -10.62 -7.92
CA LEU A 159 -21.64 -9.73 -8.32
C LEU A 159 -21.36 -8.99 -9.65
N GLY A 160 -20.09 -8.93 -10.09
CA GLY A 160 -19.68 -8.15 -11.25
C GLY A 160 -19.88 -6.65 -11.07
N ASN A 161 -19.79 -6.16 -9.84
CA ASN A 161 -20.04 -4.75 -9.51
C ASN A 161 -18.78 -3.87 -9.56
N VAL A 162 -17.60 -4.45 -9.84
CA VAL A 162 -16.31 -3.73 -9.80
C VAL A 162 -16.35 -2.57 -10.79
N ASP A 163 -15.98 -1.37 -10.36
CA ASP A 163 -15.99 -0.09 -11.08
C ASP A 163 -17.35 0.35 -11.65
N HIS A 164 -18.43 -0.40 -11.39
CA HIS A 164 -19.79 0.05 -11.66
C HIS A 164 -20.26 1.05 -10.59
N LYS A 165 -21.18 1.93 -10.96
CA LYS A 165 -21.74 2.91 -10.01
C LYS A 165 -22.39 2.20 -8.82
N SER A 166 -21.95 2.54 -7.61
CA SER A 166 -22.35 1.94 -6.32
C SER A 166 -21.74 0.57 -6.01
N GLY A 167 -20.82 0.08 -6.85
CA GLY A 167 -20.03 -1.12 -6.61
C GLY A 167 -18.66 -0.83 -5.99
N LEU A 168 -17.80 -1.85 -5.97
CA LEU A 168 -16.43 -1.73 -5.50
C LEU A 168 -15.63 -0.88 -6.49
N ALA A 169 -15.02 0.22 -6.04
CA ALA A 169 -14.26 1.10 -6.92
C ALA A 169 -12.88 1.42 -6.34
N ALA A 170 -11.91 1.63 -7.24
CA ALA A 170 -10.68 2.30 -6.86
C ALA A 170 -10.96 3.80 -6.57
N GLY A 171 -10.18 4.37 -5.65
CA GLY A 171 -10.22 5.81 -5.41
C GLY A 171 -9.84 6.61 -6.66
N GLY A 172 -10.31 7.86 -6.73
CA GLY A 172 -10.20 8.73 -7.89
C GLY A 172 -8.80 9.25 -8.20
N GLY A 173 -7.81 8.96 -7.36
CA GLY A 173 -6.41 9.36 -7.54
C GLY A 173 -6.05 10.75 -7.01
N HIS A 174 -4.84 11.18 -7.33
CA HIS A 174 -4.30 12.50 -7.01
C HIS A 174 -3.20 12.90 -8.02
N TRP A 175 -2.92 14.20 -8.12
CA TRP A 175 -1.72 14.73 -8.78
C TRP A 175 -0.50 14.60 -7.87
N HIS A 176 0.67 14.36 -8.46
CA HIS A 176 1.85 13.91 -7.74
C HIS A 176 2.70 15.08 -7.28
N GLU A 177 2.63 15.44 -6.00
CA GLU A 177 3.44 16.51 -5.41
C GLU A 177 4.94 16.20 -5.40
N ASP A 178 5.33 14.93 -5.43
CA ASP A 178 6.71 14.47 -5.25
C ASP A 178 7.59 14.64 -6.49
N GLY A 179 7.03 15.14 -7.60
CA GLY A 179 7.77 15.34 -8.84
C GLY A 179 8.02 14.04 -9.60
N SER A 180 7.24 12.99 -9.33
CA SER A 180 7.43 11.67 -9.95
C SER A 180 6.91 11.56 -11.38
N LYS A 181 6.15 12.55 -11.86
CA LYS A 181 5.68 12.59 -13.26
C LYS A 181 6.65 13.38 -14.13
N ASP A 182 6.73 12.97 -15.38
CA ASP A 182 7.62 13.60 -16.35
C ASP A 182 7.21 15.07 -16.58
N GLY A 183 8.18 15.94 -16.81
CA GLY A 183 7.96 17.37 -17.04
C GLY A 183 7.76 18.21 -15.77
N GLN A 184 7.48 17.59 -14.61
CA GLN A 184 7.37 18.33 -13.35
C GLN A 184 8.69 19.05 -12.98
N PRO A 185 8.61 20.28 -12.44
CA PRO A 185 9.78 21.13 -12.26
C PRO A 185 10.79 20.61 -11.22
N TYR A 186 10.33 19.88 -10.19
CA TYR A 186 11.18 19.43 -9.10
C TYR A 186 11.02 17.93 -8.84
N PRO A 187 11.71 17.06 -9.61
CA PRO A 187 11.68 15.61 -9.39
C PRO A 187 12.47 15.22 -8.14
N LEU A 188 11.86 15.31 -6.95
CA LEU A 188 12.55 15.24 -5.65
C LEU A 188 13.38 13.97 -5.46
N LYS A 189 12.95 12.84 -6.02
CA LYS A 189 13.72 11.57 -5.97
C LYS A 189 15.07 11.66 -6.71
N LYS A 190 15.16 12.51 -7.74
CA LYS A 190 16.37 12.74 -8.54
C LYS A 190 17.20 13.91 -7.97
N LEU A 191 16.57 14.84 -7.27
CA LEU A 191 17.19 16.01 -6.64
C LEU A 191 17.76 15.69 -5.25
N HIS A 192 18.52 14.60 -5.13
CA HIS A 192 19.19 14.24 -3.87
C HIS A 192 20.64 13.84 -4.15
N PRO A 193 21.55 14.81 -4.36
CA PRO A 193 22.95 14.54 -4.67
C PRO A 193 23.59 13.70 -3.56
N GLY A 194 24.31 12.65 -3.94
CA GLY A 194 24.99 11.76 -2.98
C GLY A 194 24.05 10.91 -2.12
N LYS A 195 22.77 10.74 -2.50
CA LYS A 195 21.79 9.94 -1.76
C LYS A 195 22.36 8.61 -1.27
N LEU A 196 22.18 8.33 0.02
CA LEU A 196 22.53 7.04 0.61
C LEU A 196 21.50 5.98 0.19
N THR A 197 22.01 4.82 -0.21
CA THR A 197 21.17 3.65 -0.51
C THR A 197 21.08 2.79 0.76
N PRO A 198 19.87 2.53 1.30
CA PRO A 198 19.71 1.60 2.41
C PRO A 198 20.16 0.20 1.98
N PHE A 199 20.77 -0.56 2.90
CA PHE A 199 21.25 -1.91 2.65
C PHE A 199 21.02 -2.80 3.87
N GLY A 200 20.96 -4.11 3.64
CA GLY A 200 20.79 -5.12 4.68
C GLY A 200 19.34 -5.49 4.97
N ILE A 201 19.18 -6.46 5.86
CA ILE A 201 17.88 -6.99 6.28
C ILE A 201 17.18 -5.92 7.14
N ASN A 202 15.90 -5.63 6.88
CA ASN A 202 15.12 -4.75 7.75
C ASN A 202 15.08 -5.29 9.19
N LEU A 203 15.06 -4.43 10.21
CA LEU A 203 14.95 -4.87 11.61
C LEU A 203 13.73 -5.80 11.82
N THR A 204 12.64 -5.50 11.12
CA THR A 204 11.38 -6.26 11.13
C THR A 204 11.34 -7.41 10.12
N ARG A 205 12.40 -7.59 9.31
CA ARG A 205 12.68 -8.72 8.38
C ARG A 205 11.64 -8.91 7.28
N GLU A 206 10.83 -7.89 7.05
CA GLU A 206 9.85 -7.82 5.98
C GLU A 206 10.53 -7.66 4.62
N GLY A 207 10.02 -8.38 3.62
CA GLY A 207 10.62 -8.46 2.28
C GLY A 207 11.82 -9.42 2.16
N TRP A 208 12.19 -10.13 3.24
CA TRP A 208 13.29 -11.10 3.22
C TRP A 208 12.81 -12.52 3.55
N THR A 209 13.43 -13.54 2.95
CA THR A 209 13.24 -14.95 3.26
C THR A 209 14.38 -15.45 4.16
N TYR A 210 14.03 -16.19 5.21
CA TYR A 210 15.03 -16.62 6.19
C TYR A 210 16.10 -17.54 5.59
N ALA A 211 15.70 -18.54 4.79
CA ALA A 211 16.63 -19.53 4.26
C ALA A 211 17.34 -19.10 2.96
N GLU A 212 16.70 -18.26 2.15
CA GLU A 212 17.20 -17.99 0.79
C GLU A 212 17.87 -16.62 0.69
N SER A 213 17.42 -15.63 1.46
CA SER A 213 17.96 -14.26 1.37
C SER A 213 18.73 -13.80 2.60
N SER A 214 18.81 -14.58 3.68
CA SER A 214 19.54 -14.20 4.89
C SER A 214 20.87 -14.92 5.09
N THR A 215 21.88 -14.18 5.56
CA THR A 215 23.12 -14.75 6.11
C THR A 215 22.95 -15.30 7.54
N LEU A 216 21.77 -15.16 8.15
CA LEU A 216 21.45 -15.61 9.51
C LEU A 216 20.80 -17.00 9.56
N PHE A 217 20.75 -17.72 8.43
CA PHE A 217 20.13 -19.03 8.36
C PHE A 217 20.93 -20.08 9.13
N GLU A 218 20.34 -20.61 10.21
CA GLU A 218 20.93 -21.67 11.04
C GLU A 218 20.01 -22.91 11.12
N GLY A 219 19.00 -23.00 10.24
CA GLY A 219 17.94 -24.01 10.28
C GLY A 219 16.65 -23.47 10.90
N PHE A 220 15.54 -24.20 10.73
CA PHE A 220 14.22 -23.78 11.22
C PHE A 220 13.92 -24.28 12.65
N PRO A 221 13.12 -23.53 13.45
CA PRO A 221 12.56 -22.20 13.15
C PRO A 221 13.57 -21.07 13.39
N ALA A 222 13.38 -19.93 12.70
CA ALA A 222 14.11 -18.69 13.00
C ALA A 222 13.82 -18.19 14.42
N LYS A 223 14.73 -17.37 14.99
CA LYS A 223 14.55 -16.74 16.32
C LYS A 223 13.25 -15.92 16.43
N ARG A 224 12.89 -15.19 15.36
CA ARG A 224 11.64 -14.41 15.23
C ARG A 224 11.06 -14.61 13.82
N PRO A 225 9.75 -14.41 13.59
CA PRO A 225 9.10 -14.68 12.30
C PRO A 225 9.65 -13.82 11.15
N TRP A 226 9.83 -14.37 9.95
CA TRP A 226 10.21 -13.58 8.77
C TRP A 226 8.99 -13.31 7.90
N TYR A 227 8.92 -12.15 7.26
CA TYR A 227 7.73 -11.72 6.54
C TYR A 227 8.03 -11.38 5.06
N PRO A 228 8.31 -12.40 4.22
CA PRO A 228 8.77 -12.18 2.84
C PRO A 228 7.76 -11.47 1.94
N PHE A 229 6.46 -11.55 2.27
CA PHE A 229 5.37 -11.06 1.42
C PHE A 229 4.69 -9.79 1.97
N THR A 230 5.27 -9.11 2.95
CA THR A 230 4.67 -7.92 3.55
C THR A 230 5.68 -6.78 3.72
N GLY A 231 5.16 -5.60 4.07
CA GLY A 231 5.89 -4.41 4.42
C GLY A 231 5.34 -3.79 5.71
N ASN A 232 6.04 -2.83 6.32
CA ASN A 232 5.51 -1.99 7.40
C ASN A 232 4.98 -2.75 8.62
N VAL A 233 5.73 -3.74 9.12
CA VAL A 233 5.35 -4.56 10.29
C VAL A 233 5.57 -3.78 11.59
N TYR A 234 4.81 -2.71 11.77
CA TYR A 234 5.01 -1.70 12.82
C TYR A 234 5.09 -2.28 14.24
N GLN A 235 4.24 -3.26 14.54
CA GLN A 235 4.19 -3.93 15.84
C GLN A 235 5.48 -4.70 16.19
N GLU A 236 6.33 -4.98 15.21
CA GLU A 236 7.54 -5.78 15.37
C GLU A 236 8.79 -4.94 15.63
N VAL A 237 8.76 -3.61 15.41
CA VAL A 237 9.93 -2.73 15.50
C VAL A 237 10.56 -2.76 16.90
N ILE A 238 9.79 -2.46 17.95
CA ILE A 238 10.31 -2.41 19.33
C ILE A 238 10.64 -3.81 19.87
N PRO A 239 9.80 -4.85 19.68
CA PRO A 239 10.17 -6.21 20.06
C PRO A 239 11.46 -6.72 19.39
N ALA A 240 11.65 -6.48 18.09
CA ALA A 240 12.86 -6.87 17.37
C ALA A 240 14.10 -6.12 17.88
N ALA A 241 13.98 -4.81 18.13
CA ALA A 241 15.03 -4.01 18.77
C ALA A 241 15.40 -4.56 20.14
N GLY A 242 14.41 -4.90 20.97
CA GLY A 242 14.60 -5.43 22.31
C GLY A 242 15.34 -6.78 22.34
N ASP A 243 15.11 -7.61 21.32
CA ASP A 243 15.79 -8.90 21.15
C ASP A 243 17.15 -8.79 20.45
N GLY A 244 17.48 -7.60 19.93
CA GLY A 244 18.65 -7.37 19.09
C GLY A 244 18.70 -8.27 17.86
N TYR A 245 17.54 -8.62 17.28
CA TYR A 245 17.43 -9.54 16.15
C TYR A 245 16.64 -8.91 15.00
N PRO A 246 17.19 -8.85 13.77
CA PRO A 246 18.45 -9.47 13.31
C PRO A 246 19.74 -8.81 13.82
N TYR A 247 19.67 -7.60 14.37
CA TYR A 247 20.80 -6.88 14.97
C TYR A 247 20.32 -5.89 16.03
N PRO A 248 21.18 -5.47 16.97
CA PRO A 248 20.84 -4.40 17.91
C PRO A 248 20.81 -3.03 17.21
N ILE A 249 19.91 -2.16 17.66
CA ILE A 249 19.90 -0.76 17.25
C ILE A 249 20.66 0.13 18.24
N LYS A 250 21.02 1.34 17.80
CA LYS A 250 21.66 2.36 18.65
C LYS A 250 20.75 3.53 18.97
N ALA A 251 19.81 3.83 18.08
CA ALA A 251 18.84 4.88 18.26
C ALA A 251 17.49 4.43 17.70
N LEU A 252 16.41 4.80 18.39
CA LEU A 252 15.04 4.75 17.93
C LEU A 252 14.54 6.19 17.81
N PHE A 253 14.09 6.56 16.62
CA PHE A 253 13.38 7.81 16.39
C PHE A 253 11.90 7.50 16.15
N LEU A 254 11.01 8.16 16.90
CA LEU A 254 9.57 8.04 16.76
C LEU A 254 8.97 9.38 16.32
N HIS A 255 8.13 9.35 15.29
CA HIS A 255 7.36 10.50 14.83
C HIS A 255 5.88 10.10 14.75
N LYS A 256 4.97 10.89 15.34
CA LYS A 256 3.51 10.71 15.26
C LYS A 256 3.02 9.28 15.49
N GLY A 257 3.51 8.63 16.54
CA GLY A 257 3.17 7.25 16.85
C GLY A 257 3.10 6.99 18.34
N THR A 258 2.27 6.01 18.73
CA THR A 258 2.21 5.53 20.12
C THR A 258 2.21 4.00 20.19
N PRO A 259 3.28 3.33 19.70
CA PRO A 259 3.31 1.87 19.59
C PRO A 259 3.19 1.14 20.93
N ALA A 260 3.61 1.76 22.04
CA ALA A 260 3.44 1.23 23.39
C ALA A 260 1.98 1.32 23.91
N LEU A 261 1.05 1.84 23.09
CA LEU A 261 -0.40 1.79 23.32
C LEU A 261 -1.15 1.13 22.15
N SER A 262 -0.82 1.49 20.91
CA SER A 262 -1.67 1.23 19.72
C SER A 262 -1.35 -0.06 18.97
N CYS A 263 -0.30 -0.79 19.37
CA CYS A 263 0.07 -2.06 18.74
C CYS A 263 -0.51 -3.29 19.48
N PRO A 264 -0.80 -4.39 18.77
CA PRO A 264 -1.00 -5.68 19.42
C PRO A 264 0.22 -6.04 20.29
N GLY A 265 -0.01 -6.43 21.54
CA GLY A 265 1.08 -6.71 22.48
C GLY A 265 1.88 -5.47 22.88
N ALA A 266 1.25 -4.28 22.92
CA ALA A 266 1.88 -3.02 23.27
C ALA A 266 2.45 -2.95 24.70
N VAL A 267 1.77 -3.53 25.69
CA VAL A 267 2.12 -3.35 27.11
C VAL A 267 3.58 -3.72 27.44
N PRO A 268 4.12 -4.88 27.02
CA PRO A 268 5.53 -5.23 27.27
C PRO A 268 6.55 -4.34 26.53
N GLN A 269 6.15 -3.61 25.49
CA GLN A 269 7.07 -2.76 24.74
C GLN A 269 7.58 -1.59 25.59
N GLY A 270 6.79 -1.10 26.54
CA GLY A 270 7.22 -0.07 27.50
C GLY A 270 8.37 -0.52 28.40
N ASP A 271 8.52 -1.81 28.71
CA ASP A 271 9.69 -2.33 29.43
C ASP A 271 10.95 -2.30 28.56
N ILE A 272 10.81 -2.58 27.26
CA ILE A 272 11.93 -2.53 26.29
C ILE A 272 12.41 -1.09 26.11
N LEU A 273 11.48 -0.13 25.97
CA LEU A 273 11.82 1.28 25.78
C LEU A 273 12.54 1.89 27.00
N ARG A 274 12.25 1.43 28.21
CA ARG A 274 12.92 1.87 29.45
C ARG A 274 14.32 1.28 29.63
N ASP A 275 14.66 0.23 28.89
CA ASP A 275 15.93 -0.48 29.02
C ASP A 275 16.96 0.09 28.04
N THR A 276 17.79 1.04 28.51
CA THR A 276 18.84 1.68 27.72
C THR A 276 19.95 0.72 27.27
N SER A 277 19.99 -0.52 27.79
CA SER A 277 20.90 -1.55 27.25
C SER A 277 20.38 -2.13 25.93
N LYS A 278 19.07 -2.07 25.69
CA LYS A 278 18.41 -2.54 24.46
C LYS A 278 18.23 -1.43 23.44
N ILE A 279 17.75 -0.27 23.88
CA ILE A 279 17.56 0.92 23.04
C ILE A 279 18.35 2.07 23.69
N PRO A 280 19.63 2.26 23.31
CA PRO A 280 20.51 3.21 23.99
C PRO A 280 20.11 4.69 23.87
N LEU A 281 19.36 5.03 22.82
CA LEU A 281 18.82 6.35 22.61
C LEU A 281 17.41 6.21 22.03
N PHE A 282 16.41 6.70 22.74
CA PHE A 282 15.06 6.84 22.23
C PHE A 282 14.67 8.32 22.26
N PHE A 283 14.42 8.89 21.08
CA PHE A 283 13.90 10.25 20.97
C PHE A 283 12.66 10.28 20.08
N THR A 284 11.80 11.25 20.32
CA THR A 284 10.54 11.40 19.60
C THR A 284 10.29 12.86 19.30
N ASP A 285 9.54 13.12 18.23
CA ASP A 285 8.86 14.39 18.04
C ASP A 285 7.35 14.18 18.03
N ASP A 286 6.63 15.05 18.73
CA ASP A 286 5.18 14.94 18.86
C ASP A 286 4.57 16.31 19.21
N VAL A 287 3.29 16.48 18.87
CA VAL A 287 2.51 17.68 19.21
C VAL A 287 2.00 17.64 20.66
N VAL A 288 2.05 16.46 21.28
CA VAL A 288 1.68 16.22 22.69
C VAL A 288 2.59 15.17 23.31
N ILE A 289 2.69 15.13 24.64
CA ILE A 289 3.36 14.02 25.33
C ILE A 289 2.41 12.81 25.32
N GLY A 290 2.55 11.93 24.32
CA GLY A 290 1.77 10.69 24.18
C GLY A 290 2.30 9.52 25.02
N ASP A 291 1.54 8.41 25.07
CA ASP A 291 1.83 7.26 25.94
C ASP A 291 3.21 6.64 25.69
N THR A 292 3.66 6.58 24.43
CA THR A 292 5.00 6.08 24.11
C THR A 292 6.08 7.13 24.37
N ALA A 293 5.77 8.42 24.14
CA ALA A 293 6.71 9.51 24.35
C ALA A 293 7.16 9.62 25.82
N MET A 294 6.33 9.15 26.77
CA MET A 294 6.70 9.07 28.19
C MET A 294 7.95 8.22 28.47
N PHE A 295 8.35 7.35 27.55
CA PHE A 295 9.55 6.52 27.69
C PHE A 295 10.78 7.10 26.96
N ALA A 296 10.65 8.22 26.25
CA ALA A 296 11.74 8.80 25.47
C ALA A 296 12.76 9.54 26.35
N ASP A 297 14.03 9.47 25.95
CA ASP A 297 15.11 10.26 26.53
C ASP A 297 14.97 11.75 26.16
N TYR A 298 14.48 12.02 24.94
CA TYR A 298 14.23 13.36 24.43
C TYR A 298 12.87 13.42 23.71
N VAL A 299 12.08 14.44 24.03
CA VAL A 299 10.82 14.77 23.36
C VAL A 299 10.97 16.15 22.74
N PHE A 300 10.93 16.22 21.42
CA PHE A 300 10.90 17.48 20.68
C PHE A 300 9.44 17.88 20.39
N PRO A 301 9.06 19.15 20.62
CA PRO A 301 7.74 19.63 20.23
C PRO A 301 7.61 19.67 18.69
N ASP A 302 6.47 19.25 18.15
CA ASP A 302 6.15 19.37 16.71
C ASP A 302 4.98 20.34 16.46
N LEU A 303 4.84 20.75 15.21
CA LEU A 303 3.77 21.63 14.73
C LEU A 303 2.46 20.88 14.56
N THR A 304 1.38 21.47 15.07
CA THR A 304 0.02 20.96 14.82
C THR A 304 -0.37 21.11 13.35
N TYR A 305 -1.45 20.45 12.93
CA TYR A 305 -1.94 20.59 11.56
C TYR A 305 -2.38 22.02 11.21
N LEU A 306 -2.58 22.91 12.18
CA LEU A 306 -2.92 24.32 11.95
C LEU A 306 -1.68 25.20 11.71
N GLU A 307 -0.49 24.71 12.04
CA GLU A 307 0.74 25.51 12.10
C GLU A 307 1.75 25.16 10.99
N ARG A 308 1.43 24.17 10.15
CA ARG A 308 2.38 23.65 9.15
C ARG A 308 1.79 23.44 7.77
N TRP A 309 2.71 23.48 6.81
CA TRP A 309 2.47 23.00 5.46
C TRP A 309 2.20 21.49 5.42
N GLY A 310 1.66 21.00 4.31
CA GLY A 310 1.52 19.56 4.09
C GLY A 310 0.69 19.21 2.88
N THR A 311 0.87 17.98 2.39
CA THR A 311 0.15 17.42 1.24
C THR A 311 -0.69 16.22 1.69
N PRO A 312 -1.79 16.44 2.44
CA PRO A 312 -2.59 15.32 2.93
C PRO A 312 -3.21 14.55 1.76
N HIS A 313 -2.92 13.25 1.71
CA HIS A 313 -3.42 12.36 0.66
C HIS A 313 -4.93 12.18 0.73
N THR A 314 -5.52 12.00 -0.45
CA THR A 314 -6.96 11.82 -0.61
C THR A 314 -7.35 10.38 -0.26
N PRO A 315 -8.39 10.17 0.57
CA PRO A 315 -8.82 8.82 0.93
C PRO A 315 -9.39 8.09 -0.30
N PRO A 316 -9.28 6.75 -0.36
CA PRO A 316 -9.79 5.97 -1.49
C PRO A 316 -11.32 6.06 -1.65
N SER A 317 -12.04 6.54 -0.64
CA SER A 317 -13.48 6.84 -0.72
C SER A 317 -13.83 8.05 -1.58
N THR A 318 -12.84 8.85 -1.99
CA THR A 318 -13.05 9.97 -2.92
C THR A 318 -12.84 9.46 -4.34
N LEU A 319 -13.91 9.44 -5.14
CA LEU A 319 -13.90 8.88 -6.50
C LEU A 319 -13.42 9.87 -7.58
N THR A 320 -13.12 11.12 -7.20
CA THR A 320 -12.58 12.14 -8.09
C THR A 320 -11.11 12.38 -7.78
N ASN A 321 -10.32 12.69 -8.81
CA ASN A 321 -8.95 13.16 -8.63
C ASN A 321 -8.94 14.41 -7.75
N VAL A 322 -8.20 14.35 -6.63
CA VAL A 322 -8.05 15.48 -5.70
C VAL A 322 -6.65 15.45 -5.08
N SER A 323 -5.94 16.57 -5.18
CA SER A 323 -4.76 16.87 -4.36
C SER A 323 -5.05 18.03 -3.43
N LYS A 324 -4.42 18.04 -2.26
CA LYS A 324 -4.62 19.06 -1.24
C LYS A 324 -3.27 19.61 -0.84
N MET A 325 -3.17 20.93 -0.78
CA MET A 325 -2.09 21.62 -0.09
C MET A 325 -2.66 22.25 1.17
N ARG A 326 -2.02 21.99 2.30
CA ARG A 326 -2.30 22.65 3.57
C ARG A 326 -1.28 23.74 3.76
N GLN A 327 -1.74 24.91 4.19
CA GLN A 327 -0.91 26.01 4.65
C GLN A 327 -1.14 26.26 6.15
N PRO A 328 -0.15 26.82 6.87
CA PRO A 328 -0.34 27.31 8.23
C PRO A 328 -1.47 28.35 8.28
N VAL A 329 -2.36 28.23 9.25
CA VAL A 329 -3.43 29.20 9.56
C VAL A 329 -3.31 29.77 10.97
N ALA A 330 -2.36 29.27 11.75
CA ALA A 330 -1.97 29.78 13.05
C ALA A 330 -0.45 29.92 13.12
N ALA A 331 0.03 30.88 13.92
CA ALA A 331 1.45 30.96 14.24
C ALA A 331 1.88 29.70 15.03
N PRO A 332 3.09 29.18 14.79
CA PRO A 332 3.65 28.09 15.58
C PRO A 332 3.55 28.34 17.08
N ILE A 333 3.09 27.33 17.82
CA ILE A 333 3.17 27.32 19.29
C ILE A 333 4.58 26.92 19.77
N PRO A 334 5.26 25.93 19.17
CA PRO A 334 6.64 25.62 19.51
C PRO A 334 7.57 26.84 19.40
N GLU A 335 8.60 26.86 20.23
CA GLU A 335 9.64 27.90 20.21
C GLU A 335 10.37 27.92 18.86
N GLU A 336 10.97 29.06 18.54
CA GLU A 336 11.88 29.16 17.40
C GLU A 336 13.28 28.66 17.77
N VAL A 337 13.95 28.07 16.79
CA VAL A 337 15.33 27.61 16.86
C VAL A 337 16.11 28.16 15.67
N GLU A 338 17.37 28.51 15.91
CA GLU A 338 18.30 28.86 14.83
C GLU A 338 19.09 27.64 14.40
N VAL A 339 18.94 27.22 13.14
CA VAL A 339 19.70 26.12 12.54
C VAL A 339 20.57 26.68 11.42
N ASP A 340 21.86 26.85 11.70
CA ASP A 340 22.85 27.31 10.71
C ASP A 340 22.47 28.68 10.10
N GLY A 341 22.03 29.62 10.95
CA GLY A 341 21.62 30.97 10.58
C GLY A 341 20.16 31.13 10.15
N GLU A 342 19.41 30.03 9.99
CA GLU A 342 17.98 30.07 9.67
C GLU A 342 17.13 29.97 10.93
N LEU A 343 16.31 30.99 11.17
CA LEU A 343 15.30 30.99 12.24
C LEU A 343 14.03 30.29 11.74
N MET A 344 13.62 29.25 12.46
CA MET A 344 12.43 28.44 12.15
C MET A 344 11.80 27.87 13.43
N PRO A 345 10.50 27.58 13.48
CA PRO A 345 9.91 26.91 14.63
C PRO A 345 10.49 25.49 14.80
N ILE A 346 10.53 24.99 16.03
CA ILE A 346 10.84 23.58 16.26
C ILE A 346 9.72 22.73 15.65
N SER A 347 10.11 21.82 14.75
CA SER A 347 9.25 20.87 14.05
C SER A 347 10.03 19.62 13.66
N LEU A 348 9.34 18.58 13.19
CA LEU A 348 9.99 17.43 12.55
C LEU A 348 11.03 17.88 11.51
N GLU A 349 10.63 18.75 10.58
CA GLU A 349 11.48 19.19 9.49
C GLU A 349 12.72 19.92 10.01
N ALA A 350 12.58 20.80 11.00
CA ALA A 350 13.72 21.48 11.63
C ALA A 350 14.69 20.48 12.29
N ILE A 351 14.18 19.46 12.98
CA ILE A 351 14.99 18.39 13.59
C ILE A 351 15.76 17.62 12.51
N LEU A 352 15.09 17.20 11.44
CA LEU A 352 15.72 16.45 10.35
C LEU A 352 16.80 17.28 9.64
N ILE A 353 16.54 18.57 9.39
CA ILE A 353 17.54 19.48 8.80
C ILE A 353 18.73 19.66 9.73
N ALA A 354 18.50 19.94 11.02
CA ALA A 354 19.57 20.13 12.00
C ALA A 354 20.44 18.87 12.14
N LEU A 355 19.83 17.69 12.26
CA LEU A 355 20.54 16.41 12.33
C LEU A 355 21.29 16.11 11.03
N GLY A 356 20.64 16.31 9.88
CA GLY A 356 21.23 16.10 8.57
C GLY A 356 22.49 16.95 8.36
N LYS A 357 22.41 18.25 8.63
CA LYS A 357 23.56 19.16 8.60
C LYS A 357 24.64 18.77 9.61
N LYS A 358 24.27 18.45 10.85
CA LYS A 358 25.22 18.10 11.92
C LYS A 358 26.00 16.82 11.63
N LEU A 359 25.35 15.85 11.00
CA LEU A 359 25.95 14.57 10.60
C LEU A 359 26.67 14.64 9.25
N GLY A 360 26.56 15.77 8.52
CA GLY A 360 27.11 15.91 7.17
C GLY A 360 26.42 14.99 6.16
N LEU A 361 25.12 14.72 6.34
CA LEU A 361 24.37 13.89 5.41
C LEU A 361 24.16 14.62 4.07
N PRO A 362 24.17 13.88 2.95
CA PRO A 362 23.77 14.43 1.66
C PRO A 362 22.32 14.92 1.71
N GLY A 363 21.97 15.87 0.85
CA GLY A 363 20.59 16.32 0.70
C GLY A 363 20.18 17.51 1.57
N PHE A 364 21.06 18.03 2.44
CA PHE A 364 20.76 19.15 3.33
C PHE A 364 21.69 20.34 3.11
N GLY A 365 21.20 21.53 3.40
CA GLY A 365 21.97 22.77 3.32
C GLY A 365 22.02 23.38 1.92
N GLN A 366 23.07 24.17 1.66
CA GLN A 366 23.28 24.78 0.35
C GLN A 366 23.49 23.70 -0.72
N GLY A 367 22.64 23.70 -1.76
CA GLY A 367 22.65 22.65 -2.78
C GLY A 367 22.06 21.32 -2.30
N GLY A 368 21.26 21.31 -1.23
CA GLY A 368 20.59 20.13 -0.71
C GLY A 368 19.75 19.40 -1.77
N PHE A 369 19.11 20.15 -2.68
CA PHE A 369 18.38 19.59 -3.82
C PHE A 369 19.20 19.57 -5.12
N GLY A 370 20.52 19.74 -5.06
CA GLY A 370 21.37 19.87 -6.26
C GLY A 370 20.94 21.06 -7.11
N GLU A 371 20.54 20.79 -8.36
CA GLU A 371 20.01 21.82 -9.27
C GLU A 371 18.67 22.40 -8.82
N GLY A 372 17.95 21.69 -7.94
CA GLY A 372 16.72 22.17 -7.30
C GLY A 372 16.96 23.21 -6.19
N GLY A 373 18.21 23.57 -5.90
CA GLY A 373 18.51 24.63 -4.94
C GLY A 373 18.82 24.13 -3.53
N ALA A 374 18.58 24.99 -2.54
CA ALA A 374 18.95 24.75 -1.15
C ALA A 374 17.87 23.95 -0.41
N PHE A 375 18.28 23.23 0.65
CA PHE A 375 17.37 22.68 1.65
C PHE A 375 17.83 23.10 3.04
N ASN A 376 17.59 24.38 3.35
CA ASN A 376 17.99 25.02 4.60
C ASN A 376 16.85 25.13 5.60
N ARG A 377 15.60 25.17 5.12
CA ARG A 377 14.40 25.33 5.95
C ARG A 377 13.23 24.51 5.40
N PRO A 378 12.18 24.25 6.22
CA PRO A 378 11.04 23.43 5.80
C PRO A 378 10.36 23.93 4.52
N GLU A 379 10.27 25.25 4.35
CA GLU A 379 9.63 25.90 3.21
C GLU A 379 10.31 25.57 1.88
N ASP A 380 11.62 25.34 1.85
CA ASP A 380 12.35 24.92 0.63
C ASP A 380 11.79 23.61 0.07
N TYR A 381 11.38 22.69 0.95
CA TYR A 381 10.79 21.42 0.56
C TYR A 381 9.34 21.60 0.10
N PHE A 382 8.51 22.29 0.88
CA PHE A 382 7.09 22.45 0.57
C PHE A 382 6.82 23.33 -0.66
N LEU A 383 7.70 24.29 -0.96
CA LEU A 383 7.61 25.08 -2.20
C LEU A 383 7.82 24.21 -3.44
N HIS A 384 8.75 23.25 -3.40
CA HIS A 384 8.91 22.29 -4.50
C HIS A 384 7.67 21.42 -4.69
N LEU A 385 7.08 20.92 -3.60
CA LEU A 385 5.84 20.15 -3.64
C LEU A 385 4.68 20.96 -4.25
N ALA A 386 4.52 22.22 -3.81
CA ALA A 386 3.50 23.11 -4.33
C ALA A 386 3.71 23.41 -5.83
N ALA A 387 4.96 23.62 -6.25
CA ALA A 387 5.29 23.86 -7.65
C ALA A 387 5.00 22.64 -8.55
N ASN A 388 5.26 21.42 -8.08
CA ASN A 388 4.90 20.20 -8.80
C ASN A 388 3.38 20.05 -8.92
N LEU A 389 2.63 20.27 -7.83
CA LEU A 389 1.17 20.25 -7.87
C LEU A 389 0.59 21.32 -8.81
N ALA A 390 1.17 22.52 -8.83
CA ALA A 390 0.74 23.58 -9.73
C ALA A 390 1.04 23.29 -11.20
N PHE A 391 2.05 22.45 -11.50
CA PHE A 391 2.34 21.99 -12.85
C PHE A 391 1.34 20.93 -13.33
N GLY A 392 0.89 20.05 -12.43
CA GLY A 392 0.07 18.89 -12.75
C GLY A 392 0.93 17.67 -13.14
N ASP A 393 0.32 16.67 -13.77
CA ASP A 393 0.96 15.40 -14.10
C ASP A 393 1.24 15.24 -15.62
N GLU A 394 0.65 16.10 -16.45
CA GLU A 394 0.79 16.03 -17.91
C GLU A 394 1.98 16.86 -18.40
N VAL A 395 2.86 16.21 -19.16
CA VAL A 395 4.09 16.81 -19.71
C VAL A 395 3.80 18.02 -20.60
N ASP A 396 2.64 18.03 -21.27
CA ASP A 396 2.23 19.12 -22.16
C ASP A 396 1.75 20.37 -21.40
N GLY A 397 1.68 20.32 -20.07
CA GLY A 397 1.26 21.42 -19.21
C GLY A 397 -0.25 21.70 -19.29
N SER A 398 -1.06 20.82 -19.88
CA SER A 398 -2.51 20.99 -19.97
C SER A 398 -3.21 21.04 -18.62
N GLN A 399 -2.59 20.48 -17.58
CA GLN A 399 -3.06 20.49 -16.20
C GLN A 399 -2.46 21.61 -15.34
N LYS A 400 -1.62 22.47 -15.92
CA LYS A 400 -0.97 23.54 -15.20
C LYS A 400 -2.00 24.56 -14.71
N LEU A 401 -1.94 24.88 -13.41
CA LEU A 401 -2.79 25.89 -12.83
C LEU A 401 -2.47 27.28 -13.44
N PRO A 402 -3.50 28.13 -13.63
CA PRO A 402 -3.26 29.52 -14.02
C PRO A 402 -2.43 30.24 -12.96
N ALA A 403 -1.74 31.30 -13.37
CA ALA A 403 -1.07 32.19 -12.43
C ALA A 403 -2.11 32.80 -11.48
N ALA A 404 -1.73 32.98 -10.22
CA ALA A 404 -2.57 33.62 -9.22
C ALA A 404 -2.99 35.02 -9.69
N GLY A 405 -4.29 35.30 -9.57
CA GLY A 405 -4.86 36.62 -9.85
C GLY A 405 -4.43 37.65 -8.82
N ALA A 406 -4.65 38.93 -9.13
CA ALA A 406 -4.34 40.02 -8.20
C ALA A 406 -5.08 39.90 -6.86
N GLU A 407 -6.32 39.42 -6.88
CA GLU A 407 -7.13 39.18 -5.67
C GLU A 407 -6.56 38.04 -4.83
N GLU A 408 -6.12 36.94 -5.45
CA GLU A 408 -5.50 35.81 -4.73
C GLU A 408 -4.19 36.24 -4.06
N MET A 409 -3.39 37.06 -4.74
CA MET A 409 -2.16 37.65 -4.20
C MET A 409 -2.39 38.73 -3.12
N GLU A 410 -3.61 39.26 -3.00
CA GLU A 410 -3.98 40.19 -1.93
C GLU A 410 -4.45 39.43 -0.68
N ILE A 411 -5.06 38.25 -0.87
CA ILE A 411 -5.57 37.39 0.20
C ILE A 411 -4.44 36.58 0.86
N PHE A 412 -3.49 36.08 0.06
CA PHE A 412 -2.37 35.23 0.49
C PHE A 412 -1.04 35.97 0.34
#